data_AF-A0A921N1T5-F1
#
_entry.id   AF-A0A921N1T5-F1
#
_cell.length_a   1.000
_cell.length_b   1.000
_cell.length_c   1.000
_cell.angle_alpha   90.00
_cell.angle_beta   90.00
_cell.angle_gamma   90.00
#
_symmetry.space_group_name_H-M   'P 1'
#
loop_
_entity.id
_entity.type
_entity.pdbx_description
1 polymer ?
#
loop_
_entity_poly.entity_id
_entity_poly.type
_entity_poly.pdbx_seq_one_letter_code
_entity_poly.pdbx_strand_id
1 'polypeptide(L)'
;MSIVYDASSQTFNLSTSKTSYIIKVLDSKHIAHIYWGKKIKAKNLDYVLRSRNWGSFLTNTDNVDNFMLEAIPQEYPGYGSTDLRSPSIELQFADGTT
;
A
#
# COMPACT_ATOMS: atom_id res chain seq x y z
N MET A 1 -10.51 -17.23 -13.62
CA MET A 1 -10.01 -15.95 -13.09
C MET A 1 -10.97 -15.53 -12.01
N SER A 2 -10.51 -15.06 -10.86
CA SER A 2 -11.36 -14.73 -9.72
C SER A 2 -10.82 -13.51 -8.99
N ILE A 3 -11.73 -12.66 -8.52
CA ILE A 3 -11.43 -11.55 -7.63
C ILE A 3 -12.18 -11.84 -6.35
N VAL A 4 -11.46 -11.96 -5.24
CA VAL A 4 -12.03 -12.28 -3.93
C VAL A 4 -11.60 -11.20 -2.96
N TYR A 5 -12.57 -10.65 -2.23
CA TYR A 5 -12.33 -9.75 -1.12
C TYR A 5 -12.57 -10.51 0.19
N ASP A 6 -11.56 -10.52 1.06
CA ASP A 6 -11.68 -11.03 2.42
C ASP A 6 -11.90 -9.85 3.37
N ALA A 7 -13.14 -9.71 3.85
CA ALA A 7 -13.53 -8.62 4.75
C ALA A 7 -12.83 -8.68 6.11
N SER A 8 -12.41 -9.87 6.57
CA SER A 8 -11.76 -10.03 7.88
C SER A 8 -10.34 -9.47 7.88
N SER A 9 -9.62 -9.64 6.77
CA SER A 9 -8.25 -9.16 6.56
C SER A 9 -8.18 -7.90 5.69
N GLN A 10 -9.32 -7.38 5.24
CA GLN A 10 -9.44 -6.26 4.29
C GLN A 10 -8.52 -6.40 3.06
N THR A 11 -8.38 -7.62 2.56
CA THR A 11 -7.43 -7.97 1.49
C THR A 11 -8.18 -8.38 0.23
N PHE A 12 -7.76 -7.83 -0.91
CA PHE A 12 -8.21 -8.24 -2.23
C PHE A 12 -7.20 -9.20 -2.85
N ASN A 13 -7.67 -10.35 -3.33
CA ASN A 13 -6.88 -11.32 -4.05
C ASN A 13 -7.45 -11.50 -5.46
N LEU A 14 -6.68 -11.04 -6.45
CA LEU A 14 -6.94 -11.20 -7.86
C LEU A 14 -6.09 -12.38 -8.35
N SER A 15 -6.75 -13.44 -8.80
CA SER A 15 -6.08 -14.67 -9.22
C SER A 15 -6.42 -15.01 -10.66
N THR A 16 -5.39 -15.15 -11.49
CA THR A 16 -5.49 -15.68 -12.85
C THR A 16 -5.19 -17.19 -12.87
N SER A 17 -4.95 -17.75 -14.05
CA SER A 17 -4.50 -19.15 -14.17
C SER A 17 -3.09 -19.34 -13.62
N LYS A 18 -2.21 -18.35 -13.78
CA LYS A 18 -0.76 -18.46 -13.48
C LYS A 18 -0.24 -17.41 -12.49
N THR A 19 -0.99 -16.34 -12.24
CA THR A 19 -0.56 -15.21 -11.41
C THR A 19 -1.53 -14.90 -10.29
N SER A 20 -1.01 -14.30 -9.23
CA SER A 20 -1.76 -13.69 -8.14
C SER A 20 -1.33 -12.24 -7.99
N TYR A 21 -2.30 -11.37 -7.73
CA TYR A 21 -2.12 -9.96 -7.43
C TYR A 21 -2.92 -9.65 -6.17
N ILE A 22 -2.25 -9.11 -5.15
CA ILE A 22 -2.80 -8.97 -3.81
C ILE A 22 -2.55 -7.57 -3.31
N ILE A 23 -3.63 -6.91 -2.90
CA ILE A 23 -3.63 -5.57 -2.31
C ILE A 23 -4.42 -5.60 -1.02
N LYS A 24 -4.07 -4.73 -0.09
CA LYS A 24 -4.68 -4.67 1.24
C LYS A 24 -5.05 -3.24 1.60
N VAL A 25 -6.22 -3.07 2.20
CA VAL A 25 -6.58 -1.80 2.84
C VAL A 25 -5.97 -1.82 4.24
N LEU A 26 -5.13 -0.81 4.51
CA LEU A 26 -4.55 -0.62 5.83
C LEU A 26 -5.56 0.02 6.78
N ASP A 27 -5.28 -0.03 8.08
CA ASP A 27 -6.12 0.62 9.10
C ASP A 27 -6.23 2.14 8.86
N SER A 28 -5.16 2.75 8.34
CA SER A 28 -5.09 4.15 7.90
C SER A 28 -5.85 4.44 6.61
N LYS A 29 -6.60 3.48 6.06
CA LYS A 29 -7.36 3.55 4.78
C LYS A 29 -6.52 3.69 3.51
N HIS A 30 -5.20 3.76 3.63
CA HIS A 30 -4.29 3.66 2.50
C HIS A 30 -4.30 2.24 1.91
N ILE A 31 -4.09 2.15 0.60
CA ILE A 31 -4.06 0.87 -0.11
C ILE A 31 -2.60 0.46 -0.30
N ALA A 32 -2.23 -0.66 0.31
CA ALA A 32 -0.91 -1.23 0.20
C ALA A 32 -0.87 -2.34 -0.87
N HIS A 33 0.18 -2.29 -1.67
CA HIS A 33 0.52 -3.34 -2.61
C HIS A 33 1.28 -4.46 -1.89
N ILE A 34 0.74 -5.68 -1.87
CA ILE A 34 1.32 -6.79 -1.09
C ILE A 34 2.13 -7.72 -1.97
N TYR A 35 1.59 -8.10 -3.13
CA TYR A 35 2.22 -9.11 -3.97
C TYR A 35 1.72 -9.05 -5.40
N TRP A 36 2.66 -9.19 -6.33
CA TRP A 36 2.36 -9.57 -7.70
C TRP A 36 3.37 -10.60 -8.19
N GLY A 37 2.88 -11.71 -8.73
CA GLY A 37 3.76 -12.73 -9.30
C GLY A 37 3.06 -14.06 -9.53
N LYS A 38 3.83 -15.15 -9.38
CA LYS A 38 3.35 -16.53 -9.54
C LYS A 38 2.15 -16.79 -8.63
N LYS A 39 1.20 -17.58 -9.13
CA LYS A 39 0.01 -17.94 -8.36
C LYS A 39 0.38 -18.59 -7.03
N ILE A 40 -0.13 -18.02 -5.95
CA ILE A 40 0.06 -18.50 -4.58
C ILE A 40 -1.29 -18.89 -3.96
N LYS A 41 -1.25 -19.81 -2.99
CA LYS A 41 -2.42 -20.24 -2.21
C LYS A 41 -2.47 -19.61 -0.81
N ALA A 42 -1.50 -18.75 -0.48
CA ALA A 42 -1.41 -18.12 0.83
C ALA A 42 -2.60 -17.18 1.05
N LYS A 43 -3.23 -17.30 2.22
CA LYS A 43 -4.38 -16.48 2.63
C LYS A 43 -3.97 -15.23 3.41
N ASN A 44 -2.87 -15.31 4.17
CA ASN A 44 -2.35 -14.19 4.94
C ASN A 44 -0.90 -13.89 4.49
N LEU A 45 -0.67 -12.65 4.08
CA LEU A 45 0.62 -12.11 3.65
C LEU A 45 1.00 -10.86 4.43
N ASP A 46 0.40 -10.66 5.61
CA ASP A 46 0.59 -9.48 6.45
C ASP A 46 2.06 -9.30 6.87
N TYR A 47 2.81 -10.41 6.93
CA TYR A 47 4.25 -10.39 7.21
C TYR A 47 5.07 -9.59 6.19
N VAL A 48 4.56 -9.37 4.98
CA VAL A 48 5.22 -8.57 3.93
C VAL A 48 5.24 -7.09 4.32
N LEU A 49 4.22 -6.62 5.03
CA LEU A 49 4.08 -5.23 5.49
C LEU A 49 4.88 -4.91 6.75
N ARG A 50 5.78 -5.80 7.19
CA ARG A 50 6.57 -5.54 8.41
C ARG A 50 7.34 -4.23 8.27
N SER A 51 6.97 -3.26 9.10
CA SER A 51 7.67 -1.98 9.22
C SER A 51 9.16 -2.22 9.48
N ARG A 52 10.00 -1.61 8.66
CA ARG A 52 11.43 -1.45 8.94
C ARG A 52 11.62 -0.06 9.54
N ASN A 53 11.71 0.01 10.86
CA ASN A 53 12.00 1.24 11.61
C ASN A 53 13.47 1.70 11.47
N TRP A 54 14.03 1.71 10.26
CA TRP A 54 15.48 1.90 10.05
C TRP A 54 15.88 3.19 9.33
N GLY A 55 14.97 4.16 9.20
CA GLY A 55 15.32 5.47 8.64
C GLY A 55 15.15 6.58 9.67
N SER A 56 16.24 7.25 10.06
CA SER A 56 16.17 8.47 10.90
C SER A 56 15.41 9.63 10.24
N PHE A 57 15.11 9.52 8.95
CA PHE A 57 14.45 10.53 8.13
C PHE A 57 13.01 10.18 7.76
N LEU A 58 12.52 8.99 8.15
CA LEU A 58 11.14 8.62 7.89
C LEU A 58 10.23 9.35 8.88
N THR A 59 9.28 10.12 8.35
CA THR A 59 8.30 10.83 9.17
C THR A 59 7.05 9.99 9.36
N ASN A 60 6.42 10.13 10.53
CA ASN A 60 5.11 9.53 10.78
C ASN A 60 4.06 10.26 9.92
N THR A 61 3.24 9.49 9.22
CA THR A 61 2.08 9.99 8.49
C THR A 61 0.90 10.12 9.44
N ASP A 62 0.11 11.19 9.32
CA ASP A 62 -1.13 11.42 10.07
C ASP A 62 -0.99 11.35 11.60
N ASN A 63 0.20 11.65 12.14
CA ASN A 63 0.54 11.48 13.56
C ASN A 63 0.35 10.07 14.11
N VAL A 64 0.40 9.04 13.25
CA VAL A 64 0.33 7.64 13.66
C VAL A 64 1.76 7.11 13.83
N ASP A 65 2.09 6.69 15.05
CA ASP A 65 3.42 6.17 15.36
C ASP A 65 3.75 4.92 14.54
N ASN A 66 4.96 4.89 13.97
CA ASN A 66 5.46 3.81 13.11
C ASN A 66 4.64 3.59 11.81
N PHE A 67 3.81 4.54 11.41
CA PHE A 67 3.16 4.53 10.11
C PHE A 67 3.86 5.52 9.20
N MET A 68 4.68 5.00 8.28
CA MET A 68 5.49 5.80 7.37
C MET A 68 5.13 5.38 5.94
N LEU A 69 4.37 6.23 5.22
CA LEU A 69 3.92 5.94 3.85
C LEU A 69 5.07 5.66 2.87
N GLU A 70 6.22 6.30 3.07
CA GLU A 70 7.42 6.09 2.26
C GLU A 70 7.98 4.65 2.39
N ALA A 71 7.84 4.04 3.58
CA ALA A 71 8.30 2.68 3.83
C ALA A 71 7.32 1.60 3.34
N ILE A 72 6.09 2.00 3.02
CA ILE A 72 5.01 1.09 2.63
C ILE A 72 4.93 1.04 1.11
N PRO A 73 4.86 -0.16 0.50
CA PRO A 73 4.53 -0.29 -0.92
C PRO A 73 3.07 0.12 -1.13
N GLN A 74 2.84 1.25 -1.79
CA GLN A 74 1.50 1.78 -2.07
C GLN A 74 1.02 1.31 -3.44
N GLU A 75 -0.29 1.12 -3.58
CA GLU A 75 -0.91 0.75 -4.85
C GLU A 75 -0.99 1.92 -5.84
N TYR A 76 -1.24 3.13 -5.32
CA TYR A 76 -1.34 4.34 -6.13
C TYR A 76 -0.87 5.58 -5.34
N PRO A 77 0.46 5.79 -5.22
CA PRO A 77 1.03 6.87 -4.41
C PRO A 77 0.72 8.25 -4.99
N GLY A 78 0.39 9.21 -4.12
CA GLY A 78 0.14 10.61 -4.47
C GLY A 78 1.24 11.56 -3.99
N TYR A 79 1.42 12.67 -4.71
CA TYR A 79 2.29 13.77 -4.30
C TYR A 79 1.76 14.52 -3.07
N GLY A 80 2.64 15.23 -2.36
CA GLY A 80 2.29 16.08 -1.22
C GLY A 80 2.10 15.36 0.11
N SER A 81 2.19 14.03 0.12
CA SER A 81 2.19 13.22 1.34
C SER A 81 3.59 13.07 1.94
N THR A 82 3.72 12.34 3.05
CA THR A 82 5.02 12.03 3.67
C THR A 82 5.89 11.08 2.83
N ASP A 83 5.43 10.67 1.65
CA ASP A 83 6.18 9.84 0.71
C ASP A 83 6.94 10.71 -0.29
N LEU A 84 8.28 10.68 -0.21
CA LEU A 84 9.17 11.45 -1.08
C LEU A 84 9.57 10.70 -2.36
N ARG A 85 9.03 9.50 -2.59
CA ARG A 85 9.27 8.74 -3.84
C ARG A 85 8.51 9.38 -5.00
N SER A 86 8.75 8.89 -6.22
CA SER A 86 8.03 9.34 -7.40
C SER A 86 6.53 9.01 -7.28
N PRO A 87 5.64 10.01 -7.34
CA PRO A 87 4.20 9.80 -7.23
C PRO A 87 3.64 9.22 -8.53
N SER A 88 2.48 8.55 -8.44
CA SER A 88 1.67 8.15 -9.59
C SER A 88 0.66 9.24 -9.99
N ILE A 89 0.33 10.14 -9.07
CA ILE A 89 -0.58 11.27 -9.28
C ILE A 89 -0.11 12.50 -8.52
N GLU A 90 -0.25 13.65 -9.18
CA GLU A 90 -0.05 14.99 -8.61
C GLU A 90 -1.22 15.85 -9.08
N LEU A 91 -1.84 16.59 -8.16
CA LEU A 91 -3.05 17.37 -8.43
C LEU A 91 -2.79 18.82 -8.07
N GLN A 92 -2.95 19.73 -9.02
CA GLN A 92 -2.90 21.16 -8.73
C GLN A 92 -4.30 21.69 -8.45
N PHE A 93 -4.51 22.28 -7.28
CA PHE A 93 -5.75 22.93 -6.89
C PHE A 93 -5.82 24.37 -7.40
N ALA A 94 -7.02 24.96 -7.34
CA ALA A 94 -7.27 26.31 -7.85
C ALA A 94 -6.49 27.41 -7.13
N ASP A 95 -6.05 27.16 -5.89
CA ASP A 95 -5.19 28.06 -5.11
C ASP A 95 -3.69 27.90 -5.45
N GLY A 96 -3.35 27.00 -6.37
CA GLY A 96 -1.99 26.73 -6.82
C GLY A 96 -1.24 25.70 -5.98
N THR A 97 -1.84 25.17 -4.92
CA THR A 97 -1.26 24.07 -4.14
C THR A 97 -1.24 22.78 -4.96
N THR A 98 -0.22 21.95 -4.72
CA THR A 98 -0.02 20.63 -5.36
C THR A 98 0.14 19.52 -4.33
#